data_AF-A0AAV5NTI3-F1
#
_entry.id   AF-A0AAV5NTI3-F1
#
_cell.length_a   1.000
_cell.length_b   1.000
_cell.length_c   1.000
_cell.angle_alpha   90.00
_cell.angle_beta   90.00
_cell.angle_gamma   90.00
#
_symmetry.space_group_name_H-M   'P 1'
#
loop_
_entity.id
_entity.type
_entity.pdbx_description
1 polymer ?
#
loop_
_entity_poly.entity_id
_entity_poly.type
_entity_poly.pdbx_seq_one_letter_code
_entity_poly.pdbx_strand_id
1 'polypeptide(L)' 'MGRISKVDCLPFEVRNRVIKLIRTLSHGEALKAVNKLIEEQGLPDSSKLTKSSLSRYRVDRLHM' A
#
# COMPACT_ATOMS: atom_id res chain seq x y z
N MET A 1 4.64 7.46 -17.68
CA MET A 1 3.44 6.60 -17.79
C MET A 1 2.86 6.39 -16.41
N GLY A 2 1.77 7.08 -16.09
CA GLY A 2 1.08 7.02 -14.79
C GLY A 2 0.39 5.67 -14.57
N ARG A 3 1.16 4.68 -14.11
CA ARG A 3 0.60 3.39 -13.70
C ARG A 3 -0.14 3.59 -12.38
N ILE A 4 -1.45 3.40 -12.42
CA ILE A 4 -2.30 3.33 -11.23
C ILE A 4 -1.70 2.26 -10.30
N SER A 5 -1.19 2.69 -9.16
CA SER A 5 -0.63 1.77 -8.16
C SER A 5 -1.75 0.98 -7.52
N LYS A 6 -1.49 -0.24 -7.06
CA LYS A 6 -2.50 -1.03 -6.33
C LYS A 6 -3.06 -0.29 -5.11
N VAL A 7 -2.23 0.51 -4.44
CA VAL A 7 -2.63 1.40 -3.33
C VAL A 7 -3.68 2.42 -3.78
N ASP A 8 -3.63 2.84 -5.04
CA ASP A 8 -4.54 3.80 -5.65
C ASP A 8 -5.96 3.22 -5.87
N CYS A 9 -6.03 1.92 -6.16
CA CYS A 9 -7.29 1.19 -6.30
C CYS A 9 -7.95 0.83 -4.96
N LEU A 10 -7.29 1.09 -3.82
CA LEU A 10 -7.87 0.82 -2.51
C LEU A 10 -8.92 1.88 -2.15
N PRO A 11 -9.96 1.51 -1.37
CA PRO A 11 -10.90 2.46 -0.80
C PRO A 11 -10.17 3.56 -0.03
N PHE A 12 -10.70 4.78 -0.07
CA PHE A 12 -10.04 5.96 0.51
C PHE A 12 -9.60 5.75 1.97
N GLU A 13 -10.44 5.13 2.80
CA GLU A 13 -10.13 4.85 4.21
C GLU A 13 -8.96 3.88 4.38
N VAL A 14 -8.95 2.79 3.60
CA VAL A 14 -7.88 1.78 3.61
C VAL A 14 -6.59 2.41 3.10
N ARG A 15 -6.67 3.13 1.98
CA ARG A 15 -5.56 3.83 1.36
C ARG A 15 -4.89 4.81 2.31
N ASN A 16 -5.65 5.59 3.06
CA ASN A 16 -5.09 6.57 3.99
C ASN A 16 -4.35 5.88 5.16
N ARG A 17 -4.89 4.77 5.68
CA ARG A 17 -4.19 3.91 6.65
C ARG A 17 -2.93 3.30 6.07
N VAL A 18 -2.99 2.79 4.85
CA VAL A 18 -1.84 2.24 4.11
C VAL A 18 -0.75 3.29 3.97
N ILE A 19 -1.07 4.50 3.49
CA ILE A 19 -0.11 5.60 3.35
C ILE A 19 0.57 5.91 4.70
N LYS A 20 -0.21 5.96 5.79
CA LYS A 20 0.33 6.19 7.14
C LYS A 20 1.31 5.08 7.54
N LEU A 21 0.94 3.81 7.38
CA LEU A 21 1.81 2.67 7.68
C LEU A 21 3.10 2.68 6.87
N ILE A 22 3.02 3.04 5.58
CA ILE A 22 4.19 3.11 4.69
C ILE A 22 5.16 4.23 5.10
N ARG A 23 4.64 5.34 5.65
CA ARG A 23 5.45 6.45 6.18
C ARG A 23 6.09 6.11 7.53
N THR A 24 5.38 5.39 8.41
CA THR A 24 5.86 5.12 9.78
C THR A 24 6.73 3.87 9.89
N LEU A 25 6.55 2.89 8.99
CA LEU A 25 7.22 1.58 9.10
C LEU A 25 8.30 1.39 8.03
N SER A 26 9.24 0.51 8.35
CA SER A 26 10.21 -0.04 7.38
C SER A 26 9.51 -0.81 6.27
N HIS A 27 10.15 -0.91 5.10
CA HIS A 27 9.54 -1.43 3.87
C HIS A 27 8.89 -2.82 4.03
N GLY A 28 9.56 -3.74 4.72
CA GLY A 28 9.05 -5.09 4.98
C GLY A 28 7.86 -5.12 5.95
N GLU A 29 7.91 -4.30 7.00
CA GLU A 29 6.85 -4.20 8.02
C GLU A 29 5.61 -3.50 7.46
N ALA A 30 5.81 -2.41 6.70
CA ALA A 30 4.74 -1.77 5.97
C ALA A 30 4.04 -2.74 5.03
N LEU A 31 4.78 -3.60 4.30
CA LEU A 31 4.17 -4.58 3.40
C LEU A 31 3.28 -5.57 4.14
N LYS A 32 3.76 -6.13 5.25
CA LYS A 32 2.99 -7.05 6.09
C LYS A 32 1.75 -6.36 6.66
N ALA A 33 1.93 -5.17 7.25
CA ALA A 33 0.84 -4.42 7.86
C ALA A 33 -0.24 -4.05 6.83
N VAL A 34 0.16 -3.65 5.62
CA VAL A 34 -0.79 -3.33 4.54
C VAL A 34 -1.53 -4.58 4.06
N ASN A 35 -0.83 -5.69 3.82
CA ASN A 35 -1.50 -6.92 3.39
C ASN A 35 -2.45 -7.46 4.47
N LYS A 36 -2.05 -7.39 5.75
CA LYS A 36 -2.92 -7.73 6.86
C LYS A 36 -4.16 -6.84 6.92
N LEU A 37 -3.99 -5.53 6.76
CA LEU A 37 -5.10 -4.56 6.71
C LEU A 37 -6.07 -4.87 5.56
N ILE A 38 -5.55 -5.26 4.40
CA ILE A 38 -6.37 -5.65 3.24
C ILE A 38 -7.20 -6.90 3.57
N GLU A 39 -6.60 -7.90 4.22
CA GLU A 39 -7.30 -9.11 4.67
C GLU A 39 -8.35 -8.82 5.75
N GLU A 40 -8.02 -7.99 6.74
CA GLU A 40 -8.95 -7.59 7.82
C GLU A 40 -10.17 -6.83 7.28
N GLN A 41 -10.00 -6.09 6.17
CA GLN A 41 -11.09 -5.39 5.50
C GLN A 41 -11.89 -6.29 4.54
N GLY A 42 -11.55 -7.57 4.42
CA GLY A 42 -12.20 -8.51 3.48
C GLY A 42 -11.95 -8.18 2.01
N LEU A 43 -10.87 -7.47 1.69
CA LEU A 43 -10.52 -7.13 0.32
C LEU A 43 -9.88 -8.32 -0.41
N PRO A 44 -10.05 -8.42 -1.73
CA PRO A 44 -9.50 -9.52 -2.51
C PRO A 44 -7.97 -9.52 -2.51
N ASP A 45 -7.36 -10.70 -2.63
CA ASP A 45 -5.90 -10.87 -2.74
C ASP A 45 -5.28 -10.10 -3.91
N SER A 46 -6.07 -9.80 -4.94
CA SER A 46 -5.63 -8.94 -6.04
C SER A 46 -5.22 -7.54 -5.56
N SER A 47 -5.83 -7.06 -4.46
CA SER A 47 -5.50 -5.79 -3.80
C SER A 47 -4.21 -5.86 -2.98
N LYS A 48 -3.71 -7.06 -2.63
CA LYS A 48 -2.46 -7.23 -1.87
C LYS A 48 -1.27 -6.63 -2.62
N LEU A 49 -0.42 -5.96 -1.85
CA LEU A 49 0.81 -5.33 -2.34
C LEU A 49 1.95 -6.33 -2.37
N THR A 50 2.86 -6.11 -3.31
CA THR A 50 4.17 -6.76 -3.39
C THR A 50 5.29 -5.79 -3.02
N LYS A 51 6.45 -6.31 -2.59
CA LYS A 51 7.65 -5.50 -2.27
C LYS A 51 7.96 -4.46 -3.35
N SER A 52 7.94 -4.86 -4.62
CA SER A 52 8.26 -4.00 -5.76
C SER A 52 7.19 -2.92 -6.02
N SER A 53 5.90 -3.26 -5.86
CA SER A 53 4.81 -2.27 -6.01
C SER A 53 4.79 -1.26 -4.87
N LEU A 54 5.08 -1.70 -3.64
CA LEU A 54 5.20 -0.82 -2.49
C LEU A 54 6.41 0.10 -2.60
N SER A 55 7.56 -0.41 -3.06
CA SER A 55 8.77 0.40 -3.26
C SER A 55 8.55 1.50 -4.30
N ARG A 56 7.95 1.15 -5.44
CA ARG A 56 7.54 2.13 -6.46
C ARG A 56 6.59 3.19 -5.90
N TYR A 57 5.59 2.78 -5.12
CA TYR A 57 4.67 3.71 -4.50
C TYR A 57 5.37 4.69 -3.54
N ARG A 58 6.36 4.22 -2.76
CA ARG A 58 7.19 5.09 -1.90
C ARG A 58 7.94 6.13 -2.71
N VAL A 59 8.55 5.73 -3.82
CA VAL A 59 9.38 6.62 -4.63
C VAL A 59 8.53 7.59 -5.45
N ASP A 60 7.39 7.16 -5.99
CA ASP A 60 6.56 7.95 -6.93
C ASP A 60 5.52 8.84 -6.23
N ARG A 61 4.91 8.35 -5.14
CA ARG A 61 3.77 9.00 -4.47
C ARG A 61 4.09 9.53 -3.07
N LEU A 62 5.24 9.17 -2.51
CA LEU A 62 5.62 9.50 -1.13
C LEU A 62 6.90 10.33 -1.04
N HIS A 63 7.70 10.47 -2.10
CA HIS A 63 8.73 11.51 -2.20
C HIS A 63 8.03 12.86 -2.40
N MET A 64 7.83 13.55 -1.29
CA MET A 64 7.77 15.02 -1.19
C MET A 64 8.82 15.42 -0.17
#